data_AF-A0A6G6Z680-F1
#
_entry.id   AF-A0A6G6Z680-F1
#
_cell.length_a   1.000
_cell.length_b   1.000
_cell.length_c   1.000
_cell.angle_alpha   90.00
_cell.angle_beta   90.00
_cell.angle_gamma   90.00
#
_symmetry.space_group_name_H-M   'P 1'
#
loop_
_entity.id
_entity.type
_entity.pdbx_description
1 polymer ?
#
loop_
_entity_poly.entity_id
_entity_poly.type
_entity_poly.pdbx_seq_one_letter_code
_entity_poly.pdbx_strand_id
1 'polypeptide(L)' 'MPSFDVRFIKTVCDDTGHEHRACQAAFKVDAASLSVAAQLAQADFCRQKGIRDWTIFADSMELRMPSSLPSAWGS' A
#
# COMPACT_ATOMS: atom_id res chain seq x y z
N MET A 1 -11.85 -16.74 -1.08
CA MET A 1 -10.61 -16.16 -1.66
C MET A 1 -9.81 -15.56 -0.53
N PRO A 2 -8.48 -15.70 -0.50
CA PRO A 2 -7.68 -15.01 0.51
C PRO A 2 -7.78 -13.50 0.32
N SER A 3 -7.86 -12.77 1.43
CA SER A 3 -7.73 -11.33 1.46
C SER A 3 -6.26 -10.95 1.58
N PHE A 4 -5.90 -9.78 1.07
CA PHE A 4 -4.56 -9.20 1.17
C PHE A 4 -4.67 -7.73 1.52
N ASP A 5 -3.82 -7.28 2.44
CA ASP A 5 -3.60 -5.86 2.70
C ASP A 5 -2.45 -5.37 1.83
N VAL A 6 -2.73 -4.35 1.02
CA VAL A 6 -1.77 -3.70 0.13
C VAL A 6 -1.60 -2.26 0.57
N ARG A 7 -0.37 -1.84 0.82
CA ARG A 7 -0.05 -0.47 1.23
C ARG A 7 0.93 0.16 0.26
N PHE A 8 0.64 1.39 -0.11
CA PHE A 8 1.50 2.23 -0.93
C PHE A 8 2.27 3.16 -0.01
N ILE A 9 3.59 2.99 0.05
CA ILE A 9 4.47 3.71 0.97
C ILE A 9 5.34 4.68 0.19
N LYS A 10 5.31 5.94 0.61
CA LYS A 10 6.22 6.99 0.16
C LYS A 10 7.27 7.25 1.22
N THR A 11 8.52 7.33 0.82
CA THR A 11 9.59 7.81 1.68
C THR A 11 9.68 9.33 1.54
N VAL A 12 9.49 10.04 2.64
CA VAL A 12 9.60 11.51 2.70
C VAL A 12 10.71 11.88 3.67
N CYS A 13 11.52 12.86 3.31
CA CYS A 13 12.49 13.43 4.25
C CYS A 13 11.79 14.49 5.10
N ASP A 14 12.00 14.44 6.41
CA ASP A 14 11.61 15.51 7.31
C ASP A 14 12.64 16.66 7.26
N ASP A 15 12.31 17.80 7.86
CA ASP A 15 13.18 18.97 7.99
C ASP A 15 14.51 18.67 8.72
N THR A 16 14.59 17.57 9.47
CA THR A 16 15.85 17.10 10.09
C THR A 16 16.72 16.23 9.17
N GLY A 17 16.30 15.98 7.92
CA GLY A 17 16.99 15.10 6.97
C GLY A 17 16.82 13.59 7.25
N HIS A 18 15.91 13.22 8.15
CA HIS A 18 15.57 11.81 8.39
C HIS A 18 14.49 11.34 7.41
N GLU A 19 14.63 10.11 6.92
CA GLU A 19 13.64 9.47 6.06
C GLU A 19 12.49 8.88 6.87
N HIS A 20 11.26 9.26 6.54
CA HIS A 20 10.03 8.76 7.13
C HIS A 20 9.18 8.03 6.09
N ARG A 21 8.61 6.90 6.49
CA ARG A 21 7.73 6.10 5.63
C ARG A 21 6.28 6.54 5.83
N ALA A 22 5.75 7.31 4.89
CA ALA A 22 4.37 7.76 4.87
C ALA A 22 3.48 6.79 4.07
N CYS A 23 2.42 6.28 4.69
CA CYS A 23 1.41 5.48 3.99
C CYS A 23 0.51 6.39 3.16
N GLN A 24 0.60 6.30 1.83
CA GLN A 24 -0.18 7.12 0.89
C GLN A 24 -1.58 6.58 0.69
N ALA A 25 -1.73 5.25 0.73
CA ALA A 25 -3.00 4.56 0.67
C ALA A 25 -2.85 3.11 1.14
N ALA A 26 -3.94 2.55 1.65
CA ALA A 26 -4.05 1.14 2.02
C ALA A 26 -5.34 0.55 1.42
N PHE A 27 -5.23 -0.66 0.88
CA PHE A 27 -6.32 -1.39 0.26
C PHE A 27 -6.40 -2.77 0.86
N LYS A 28 -7.62 -3.22 1.11
CA LYS A 28 -7.90 -4.63 1.40
C LYS A 28 -8.52 -5.23 0.15
N VAL A 29 -7.87 -6.24 -0.40
CA VAL A 29 -8.23 -6.84 -1.69
C VAL A 29 -8.37 -8.34 -1.57
N ASP A 30 -9.50 -8.89 -1.99
CA ASP A 30 -9.68 -10.33 -2.12
C ASP A 30 -9.13 -10.79 -3.47
N ALA A 31 -8.13 -11.67 -3.45
CA ALA A 31 -7.44 -12.11 -4.65
C ALA A 31 -7.07 -13.59 -4.56
N ALA A 32 -6.76 -14.22 -5.69
CA ALA A 32 -6.27 -15.60 -5.69
C ALA A 32 -4.79 -15.71 -5.25
N SER A 33 -4.00 -14.66 -5.49
CA SER A 33 -2.56 -14.62 -5.23
C SER A 33 -2.09 -13.18 -4.96
N LEU A 34 -0.90 -13.03 -4.35
CA LEU A 34 -0.25 -11.73 -4.11
C LEU A 34 -0.12 -10.89 -5.39
N SER A 35 0.26 -11.51 -6.52
CA SER A 35 0.40 -10.79 -7.80
C SER A 35 -0.93 -10.20 -8.29
N VAL A 36 -2.03 -10.94 -8.10
CA VAL A 36 -3.38 -10.46 -8.46
C VAL A 36 -3.82 -9.35 -7.51
N ALA A 37 -3.57 -9.50 -6.21
CA ALA A 37 -3.82 -8.44 -5.22
C ALA A 37 -3.07 -7.16 -5.56
N ALA A 38 -1.80 -7.26 -5.96
CA ALA A 38 -0.99 -6.13 -6.38
C ALA A 38 -1.59 -5.43 -7.59
N GLN A 39 -1.99 -6.17 -8.63
CA GLN A 39 -2.57 -5.60 -9.84
C GLN A 39 -3.89 -4.87 -9.56
N LEU A 40 -4.76 -5.48 -8.75
CA LEU A 40 -6.03 -4.89 -8.36
C LEU A 40 -5.82 -3.61 -7.52
N ALA A 41 -4.93 -3.65 -6.54
CA ALA A 41 -4.60 -2.48 -5.71
C ALA A 41 -3.98 -1.35 -6.54
N GLN A 42 -3.12 -1.66 -7.51
CA GLN A 42 -2.55 -0.66 -8.42
C GLN A 42 -3.63 0.01 -9.26
N ALA A 43 -4.50 -0.78 -9.86
CA ALA A 43 -5.60 -0.27 -10.68
C ALA A 43 -6.51 0.65 -9.86
N ASP A 44 -6.84 0.27 -8.62
CA ASP A 44 -7.69 1.08 -7.75
C ASP A 44 -6.99 2.35 -7.28
N PHE A 45 -5.71 2.28 -6.86
CA PHE A 45 -4.91 3.45 -6.51
C PHE A 45 -4.82 4.46 -7.66
N CYS A 46 -4.47 3.98 -8.85
CA CYS A 46 -4.37 4.79 -10.05
C CYS A 46 -5.72 5.45 -10.39
N ARG A 47 -6.82 4.69 -10.30
CA ARG A 47 -8.17 5.21 -10.53
C ARG A 47 -8.57 6.28 -9.52
N GLN A 48 -8.34 6.07 -8.22
CA GLN A 48 -8.70 7.03 -7.18
C GLN A 48 -7.89 8.33 -7.28
N LYS A 49 -6.62 8.25 -7.68
CA LYS A 49 -5.74 9.42 -7.83
C LYS A 49 -5.80 10.06 -9.22
N GLY A 50 -6.51 9.46 -10.18
CA GLY A 50 -6.59 9.96 -11.55
C GLY A 50 -5.25 9.89 -12.32
N ILE A 51 -4.40 8.91 -11.97
CA ILE A 51 -3.07 8.74 -12.55
C ILE A 51 -2.96 7.39 -13.27
N ARG A 52 -1.93 7.26 -14.12
CA ARG A 52 -1.64 6.01 -14.83
C ARG A 52 -0.65 5.12 -14.10
N ASP A 53 0.18 5.72 -13.27
CA ASP A 53 1.27 5.05 -12.59
C ASP A 53 1.28 5.44 -11.11
N TRP A 54 1.23 4.44 -10.23
CA TRP A 54 1.16 4.65 -8.78
C TRP A 54 2.50 5.13 -8.19
N THR A 55 3.62 4.91 -8.90
CA THR A 55 4.96 5.29 -8.44
C THR A 55 5.16 6.80 -8.34
N ILE A 56 4.29 7.58 -9.00
CA ILE A 56 4.22 9.04 -8.89
C ILE A 56 3.97 9.48 -7.44
N PHE A 57 3.19 8.69 -6.69
CA PHE A 57 2.81 9.03 -5.33
C PHE A 57 3.50 8.17 -4.28
N ALA A 58 3.95 6.96 -4.59
CA ALA A 58 4.57 6.06 -3.62
C ALA A 58 5.81 5.38 -4.20
N ASP A 59 6.83 5.21 -3.38
CA ASP A 59 8.10 4.60 -3.80
C ASP A 59 8.07 3.07 -3.74
N SER A 60 7.23 2.52 -2.85
CA SER A 60 7.16 1.08 -2.63
C SER A 60 5.74 0.60 -2.32
N MET A 61 5.51 -0.68 -2.61
CA MET A 61 4.25 -1.37 -2.31
C MET A 61 4.53 -2.53 -1.37
N GLU A 62 3.85 -2.53 -0.23
CA GLU A 62 3.90 -3.63 0.73
C GLU A 62 2.63 -4.47 0.60
N LEU A 63 2.79 -5.77 0.37
CA LEU A 63 1.69 -6.73 0.37
C LEU A 63 1.83 -7.67 1.56
N ARG A 64 0.74 -7.82 2.31
CA ARG A 64 0.65 -8.78 3.41
C ARG A 64 -0.67 -9.53 3.31
N MET A 65 -0.65 -10.78 3.72
CA MET A 65 -1.90 -11.43 4.11
C MET A 65 -2.34 -10.79 5.44
N PRO A 66 -3.64 -10.50 5.63
CA PRO A 66 -4.14 -10.00 6.89
C PRO A 66 -3.79 -11.06 7.94
N SER A 67 -2.81 -10.74 8.80
CA SER A 67 -2.53 -11.54 9.96
C SER A 67 -3.77 -11.49 10.85
N SER A 68 -4.34 -12.63 11.18
CA SER A 68 -5.52 -12.76 12.05
C SER A 68 -5.27 -12.33 13.51
N LEU A 69 -4.10 -11.77 13.83
CA LEU A 69 -3.86 -11.10 15.11
C LEU A 69 -4.15 -9.60 14.98
N PRO A 70 -4.76 -8.97 16.00
CA PRO A 70 -4.83 -7.53 16.10
C PRO A 70 -3.42 -6.99 16.34
N SER A 71 -2.69 -6.73 15.25
CA SER A 71 -1.44 -5.98 15.31
C SER A 71 -1.83 -4.55 15.61
N ALA A 72 -1.55 -4.11 16.84
CA ALA A 72 -1.64 -2.73 17.29
C ALA A 72 -0.91 -1.81 16.29
N TRP A 73 -1.67 -1.25 15.35
CA TRP A 73 -1.24 -0.13 14.52
C TRP A 73 -1.78 1.12 15.19
N GLY A 74 -1.01 1.63 16.13
CA GLY A 74 -1.36 2.83 16.90
C GLY A 74 -0.43 3.00 18.08
N SER A 75 0.70 3.66 17.83
CA SER A 75 1.39 4.56 18.76
C SER A 75 2.05 5.65 17.93
#